data_AF-A0A2P2I6J6-F1
#
_entry.id   AF-A0A2P2I6J6-F1
#
_cell.length_a   1.000
_cell.length_b   1.000
_cell.length_c   1.000
_cell.angle_alpha   90.00
_cell.angle_beta   90.00
_cell.angle_gamma   90.00
#
_symmetry.space_group_name_H-M   'P 1'
#
loop_
_entity.id
_entity.type
_entity.pdbx_description
1 polymer ?
#
loop_
_entity_poly.entity_id
_entity_poly.type
_entity_poly.pdbx_seq_one_letter_code
_entity_poly.pdbx_strand_id
1 'polypeptide(L)'
;MQERLADDLGRVITSLVEKAPQVPYKESKLTRLLQDALGGRTKTSIIATVSPASCNLEETLSTLDYAHRAKNITNKPEVNQKLNKRELIGEYTEEIERLRLDLLAMREKNGVYLANENYKDMIDTMELQNKEITEKIEHIRAIEAELEKKTEMFKLAELKLTVACDKLQQTETQLLSTKDTLRTTRSNLRDTQTVLHSTAQDRDEQRYLVSAHMPCCLLLKQGKSLIGMADTTISHISLLHDKILRKSLVEYLNATTNKKFHTDYSSSISCMRDSMTVFMLEHAKMLNKLHSDNTASMQ
;
A
#
# COMPACT_ATOMS: atom_id res chain seq x y z
N MET A 1 21.29 34.30 -48.18
CA MET A 1 20.40 35.00 -49.16
C MET A 1 18.94 34.61 -48.98
N GLN A 2 18.63 33.33 -48.68
CA GLN A 2 17.27 32.87 -48.41
C GLN A 2 16.66 33.42 -47.10
N GLU A 3 17.43 33.51 -46.01
CA GLU A 3 16.93 34.05 -44.72
C GLU A 3 16.40 35.48 -44.83
N ARG A 4 17.14 36.36 -45.52
CA ARG A 4 16.75 37.77 -45.69
C ARG A 4 15.41 37.96 -46.41
N LEU A 5 15.04 37.04 -47.30
CA LEU A 5 13.76 37.11 -48.03
C LEU A 5 12.58 36.72 -47.13
N ALA A 6 12.79 35.79 -46.19
CA ALA A 6 11.76 35.42 -45.21
C ALA A 6 11.50 36.57 -44.22
N ASP A 7 12.56 37.26 -43.81
CA ASP A 7 12.47 38.41 -42.90
C ASP A 7 11.70 39.58 -43.52
N ASP A 8 12.03 39.97 -44.77
CA ASP A 8 11.35 41.06 -45.49
C ASP A 8 9.84 40.77 -45.64
N LEU A 9 9.48 39.51 -45.89
CA LEU A 9 8.10 39.07 -46.02
C LEU A 9 7.38 39.05 -44.66
N GLY A 10 8.05 38.63 -43.59
CA GLY A 10 7.54 38.66 -42.22
C GLY A 10 7.22 40.09 -41.76
N ARG A 11 8.05 41.08 -42.14
CA ARG A 11 7.80 42.50 -41.85
C ARG A 11 6.55 43.02 -42.57
N VAL A 12 6.39 42.70 -43.87
CA VAL A 12 5.20 43.08 -44.64
C VAL A 12 3.92 42.52 -44.02
N ILE A 13 3.93 41.25 -43.59
CA ILE A 13 2.77 40.61 -42.98
C ILE A 13 2.42 41.24 -41.64
N THR A 14 3.41 41.51 -40.81
CA THR A 14 3.19 42.15 -39.51
C THR A 14 2.57 43.54 -39.69
N SER A 15 3.10 44.34 -40.62
CA SER A 15 2.52 45.65 -40.96
C SER A 15 1.09 45.57 -41.52
N LEU A 16 0.77 44.52 -42.27
CA LEU A 16 -0.59 44.31 -42.80
C LEU A 16 -1.60 43.94 -41.70
N VAL A 17 -1.20 43.07 -40.77
CA VAL A 17 -2.04 42.68 -39.64
C VAL A 17 -2.29 43.85 -38.70
N GLU A 18 -1.26 44.67 -38.45
CA GLU A 18 -1.35 45.90 -37.64
C GLU A 18 -2.05 47.06 -38.36
N LYS A 19 -2.40 46.90 -39.64
CA LYS A 19 -3.00 47.93 -40.50
C LYS A 19 -2.16 49.21 -40.51
N ALA A 20 -0.84 49.06 -40.56
CA ALA A 20 0.09 50.18 -40.64
C ALA A 20 -0.16 51.01 -41.92
N PRO A 21 -0.04 52.35 -41.85
CA PRO A 21 -0.32 53.23 -42.99
C PRO A 21 0.64 53.02 -44.18
N GLN A 22 1.86 52.55 -43.92
CA GLN A 22 2.85 52.26 -44.94
C GLN A 22 3.38 50.84 -44.77
N VAL A 23 3.06 49.98 -45.74
CA VAL A 23 3.56 48.59 -45.79
C VAL A 23 4.82 48.53 -46.69
N PRO A 24 5.93 47.93 -46.23
CA PRO A 24 7.23 47.99 -46.91
C PRO A 24 7.37 47.01 -48.10
N TYR A 25 6.45 47.03 -49.06
CA TYR A 25 6.54 46.16 -50.25
C TYR A 25 7.79 46.38 -51.08
N LYS A 26 8.45 47.55 -50.98
CA LYS A 26 9.57 47.92 -51.84
C LYS A 26 10.91 47.28 -51.44
N GLU A 27 10.99 46.66 -50.26
CA GLU A 27 12.24 46.14 -49.70
C GLU A 27 12.75 44.90 -50.47
N SER A 28 11.86 44.09 -51.05
CA SER A 28 12.23 42.94 -51.87
C SER A 28 11.48 42.90 -53.20
N LYS A 29 12.06 42.30 -54.24
CA LYS A 29 11.37 42.10 -55.53
C LYS A 29 10.15 41.17 -55.39
N LEU A 30 10.23 40.19 -54.48
CA LEU A 30 9.17 39.22 -54.23
C LEU A 30 7.93 39.89 -53.62
N THR A 31 8.11 40.70 -52.58
CA THR A 31 7.01 41.42 -51.92
C THR A 31 6.34 42.45 -52.83
N ARG A 32 7.05 42.99 -53.84
CA ARG A 32 6.46 43.83 -54.90
C ARG A 32 5.55 43.03 -55.84
N LEU A 33 5.97 41.84 -56.25
CA LEU A 33 5.15 40.98 -57.10
C LEU A 33 3.92 40.44 -56.36
N LEU A 34 4.06 40.20 -55.05
CA LEU A 34 2.99 39.70 -54.19
C LEU A 34 2.13 40.81 -53.56
N GLN A 35 2.34 42.07 -53.92
CA GLN A 35 1.57 43.18 -53.35
C GLN A 35 0.06 43.02 -53.56
N ASP A 36 -0.36 42.55 -54.74
CA ASP A 36 -1.78 42.29 -55.03
C ASP A 36 -2.31 41.04 -54.29
N ALA A 37 -1.42 40.13 -53.89
CA ALA A 37 -1.73 38.92 -53.14
C ALA A 37 -1.82 39.16 -51.63
N LEU A 38 -1.08 40.12 -51.09
CA LEU A 38 -1.02 40.42 -49.67
C LEU A 38 -1.62 41.81 -49.42
N GLY A 39 -2.92 41.87 -49.10
CA GLY A 39 -3.64 43.13 -48.86
C GLY A 39 -4.25 43.78 -50.13
N GLY A 40 -4.25 43.09 -51.27
CA GLY A 40 -4.73 43.59 -52.55
C GLY A 40 -6.09 43.04 -52.99
N ARG A 41 -6.24 42.91 -54.31
CA ARG A 41 -7.50 42.60 -55.01
C ARG A 41 -7.71 41.13 -55.34
N THR A 42 -6.82 40.26 -54.89
CA THR A 42 -6.86 38.84 -55.24
C THR A 42 -7.30 37.96 -54.07
N LYS A 43 -7.89 36.80 -54.40
CA LYS A 43 -8.13 35.75 -53.41
C LYS A 43 -6.84 34.97 -53.22
N THR A 44 -6.25 35.09 -52.04
CA THR A 44 -4.95 34.49 -51.73
C THR A 44 -5.08 33.34 -50.76
N SER A 45 -4.35 32.26 -50.99
CA SER A 45 -4.22 31.13 -50.07
C SER A 45 -2.74 30.83 -49.86
N ILE A 46 -2.34 30.63 -48.60
CA ILE A 46 -0.97 30.33 -48.22
C ILE A 46 -0.94 28.90 -47.69
N ILE A 47 -0.03 28.08 -48.20
CA ILE A 47 0.18 26.70 -47.77
C ILE A 47 1.45 26.65 -46.94
N ALA A 48 1.31 26.33 -45.65
CA ALA A 48 2.43 26.13 -44.75
C ALA A 48 2.84 24.66 -44.75
N THR A 49 4.05 24.37 -45.25
CA THR A 49 4.60 23.01 -45.27
C THR A 49 5.54 22.82 -44.08
N VAL A 50 5.22 21.89 -43.19
CA VAL A 50 5.97 21.62 -41.96
C VAL A 50 6.45 20.16 -41.92
N SER A 51 7.56 19.91 -41.23
CA SER A 51 8.11 18.56 -41.04
C SER A 51 7.74 18.04 -39.64
N PRO A 52 7.28 16.78 -39.49
CA PRO A 52 6.95 16.21 -38.19
C PRO A 52 8.18 15.78 -37.37
N ALA A 53 9.40 15.93 -37.91
CA ALA A 53 10.62 15.51 -37.22
C ALA A 53 10.95 16.42 -36.03
N SER A 54 11.34 15.83 -34.89
CA SER A 54 11.66 16.56 -33.66
C SER A 54 12.86 17.50 -33.79
N CYS A 55 13.80 17.22 -34.71
CA CYS A 55 14.92 18.09 -35.02
C CYS A 55 14.51 19.41 -35.67
N ASN A 56 13.31 19.49 -36.25
CA ASN A 56 12.79 20.67 -36.96
C ASN A 56 11.70 21.39 -36.15
N LEU A 57 11.62 21.15 -34.84
CA LEU A 57 10.59 21.73 -33.99
C LEU A 57 10.63 23.27 -34.00
N GLU A 58 11.83 23.86 -33.92
CA GLU A 58 12.02 25.31 -33.91
C GLU A 58 11.55 25.96 -35.22
N GLU A 59 11.96 25.42 -36.37
CA GLU A 59 11.52 25.87 -37.69
C GLU A 59 10.01 25.67 -37.92
N THR A 60 9.46 24.59 -37.36
CA THR A 60 8.02 24.30 -37.43
C THR A 60 7.21 25.34 -36.67
N LEU A 61 7.66 25.73 -35.47
CA LEU A 61 7.03 26.80 -34.69
C LEU A 61 7.10 28.13 -35.44
N SER A 62 8.27 28.50 -35.96
CA SER A 62 8.44 29.72 -36.76
C SER A 62 7.53 29.77 -37.98
N THR A 63 7.37 28.64 -38.70
CA THR A 63 6.49 28.52 -39.86
C THR A 63 5.00 28.65 -39.47
N LEU A 64 4.60 28.05 -38.34
CA LEU A 64 3.24 28.13 -37.83
C LEU A 64 2.90 29.54 -37.33
N ASP A 65 3.82 30.22 -36.64
CA ASP A 65 3.64 31.60 -36.19
C ASP A 65 3.48 32.56 -37.36
N TYR A 66 4.25 32.33 -38.43
CA TYR A 66 4.13 33.06 -39.67
C TYR A 66 2.75 32.83 -40.32
N ALA A 67 2.30 31.56 -40.41
CA ALA A 67 0.98 31.23 -40.97
C ALA A 67 -0.17 31.81 -40.14
N HIS A 68 -0.03 31.81 -38.81
CA HIS A 68 -1.01 32.38 -37.89
C HIS A 68 -1.17 33.89 -38.11
N ARG A 69 -0.07 34.62 -38.28
CA ARG A 69 -0.12 36.05 -38.63
C ARG A 69 -0.73 36.27 -40.00
N ALA A 70 -0.30 35.51 -41.00
CA ALA A 70 -0.76 35.66 -42.38
C ALA A 70 -2.27 35.40 -42.54
N LYS A 71 -2.87 34.54 -41.71
CA LYS A 71 -4.32 34.28 -41.66
C LYS A 71 -5.14 35.55 -41.42
N ASN A 72 -4.60 36.52 -40.68
CA ASN A 72 -5.31 37.73 -40.29
C ASN A 72 -5.22 38.86 -41.34
N ILE A 73 -4.54 38.63 -42.48
CA ILE A 73 -4.47 39.59 -43.58
C ILE A 73 -5.83 39.65 -44.29
N THR A 74 -6.38 40.84 -44.43
CA THR A 74 -7.65 41.07 -45.12
C THR A 74 -7.41 41.57 -46.55
N ASN A 75 -7.79 40.77 -47.55
CA ASN A 75 -7.84 41.18 -48.95
C ASN A 75 -9.25 41.67 -49.32
N LYS A 76 -9.33 42.50 -50.37
CA LYS A 76 -10.61 42.94 -50.97
C LYS A 76 -10.71 42.37 -52.38
N PRO A 77 -11.11 41.09 -52.54
CA PRO A 77 -11.14 40.47 -53.84
C PRO A 77 -12.13 41.18 -54.77
N GLU A 78 -11.62 41.72 -55.89
CA GLU A 78 -12.42 42.41 -56.91
C GLU A 78 -12.54 41.53 -58.16
N VAL A 79 -13.73 41.45 -58.73
CA VAL A 79 -13.91 40.77 -60.02
C VAL A 79 -13.33 41.67 -61.10
N ASN A 80 -12.27 41.22 -61.76
CA ASN A 80 -11.66 41.90 -62.90
C ASN A 80 -12.58 41.81 -64.13
N GLN A 81 -13.74 42.46 -64.09
CA GLN A 81 -14.58 42.63 -65.28
C GLN A 81 -13.86 43.58 -66.22
N LYS A 82 -13.46 43.05 -67.39
CA LYS A 82 -13.04 43.88 -68.50
C LYS A 82 -14.29 44.46 -69.14
N LEU A 83 -14.88 45.47 -68.50
CA LEU A 83 -15.97 46.23 -69.10
C LEU A 83 -15.39 46.95 -70.32
N ASN A 84 -15.91 46.63 -71.51
CA ASN A 84 -15.55 47.40 -72.69
C ASN A 84 -16.08 48.82 -72.49
N LYS A 85 -15.31 49.85 -72.88
CA LYS A 85 -15.75 51.25 -72.75
C LYS A 85 -17.15 51.47 -73.34
N ARG A 86 -17.51 50.72 -74.39
CA ARG A 86 -18.83 50.77 -75.04
C ARG A 86 -19.95 50.17 -74.19
N GLU A 87 -19.70 49.06 -73.48
CA GLU A 87 -20.67 48.45 -72.56
C GLU A 87 -20.91 49.34 -71.34
N LEU A 88 -19.82 49.88 -70.76
CA LEU A 88 -19.91 50.81 -69.63
C LEU A 88 -20.70 52.08 -69.98
N ILE A 89 -20.47 52.64 -71.19
CA ILE A 89 -21.25 53.79 -71.67
C ILE A 89 -22.71 53.40 -71.89
N GLY A 90 -22.98 52.19 -72.41
CA GLY A 90 -24.33 51.65 -72.58
C GLY A 90 -25.09 51.56 -71.26
N GLU A 91 -24.50 50.93 -70.25
CA GLU A 91 -25.07 50.83 -68.90
C GLU A 91 -25.34 52.21 -68.29
N TYR A 92 -24.40 53.15 -68.42
CA TYR A 92 -24.62 54.52 -67.94
C TYR A 92 -25.75 55.24 -68.69
N THR A 93 -25.88 55.05 -70.01
CA THR A 93 -26.97 55.66 -70.77
C THR A 93 -28.33 55.08 -70.41
N GLU A 94 -28.42 53.76 -70.21
CA GLU A 94 -29.65 53.11 -69.75
C GLU A 94 -30.05 53.58 -68.35
N GLU A 95 -29.08 53.73 -67.44
CA GLU A 95 -29.34 54.19 -66.09
C GLU A 95 -29.77 55.67 -66.05
N ILE A 96 -29.19 56.51 -66.92
CA ILE A 96 -29.62 57.91 -67.08
C ILE A 96 -31.06 57.98 -67.59
N GLU A 97 -31.43 57.14 -68.56
CA GLU A 97 -32.80 57.10 -69.08
C GLU A 97 -33.80 56.59 -68.03
N ARG A 98 -33.44 55.54 -67.26
CA ARG A 98 -34.24 55.05 -66.13
C ARG A 98 -34.50 56.15 -65.09
N LEU A 99 -33.44 56.84 -64.65
CA LEU A 99 -33.54 57.92 -63.68
C LEU A 99 -34.34 59.12 -64.20
N ARG A 100 -34.25 59.40 -65.50
CA ARG A 100 -35.08 60.44 -66.15
C ARG A 100 -36.55 60.09 -66.14
N LEU A 101 -36.88 58.83 -66.45
CA LEU A 101 -38.25 58.32 -66.40
C LEU A 101 -38.81 58.37 -64.97
N ASP A 102 -38.03 57.95 -63.98
CA ASP A 102 -38.42 58.03 -62.57
C ASP A 102 -38.64 59.48 -62.12
N LEU A 103 -37.77 60.42 -62.52
CA LEU A 103 -37.95 61.85 -62.22
C LEU A 103 -39.16 62.47 -62.92
N LEU A 104 -39.49 62.03 -64.14
CA LEU A 104 -40.70 62.43 -64.87
C LEU A 104 -41.95 61.92 -64.15
N ALA A 105 -41.97 60.65 -63.75
CA ALA A 105 -43.04 60.02 -62.99
C ALA A 105 -43.25 60.71 -61.62
N MET A 106 -42.16 61.12 -60.95
CA MET A 106 -42.25 61.91 -59.71
C MET A 106 -42.75 63.35 -59.94
N ARG A 107 -42.49 63.95 -61.11
CA ARG A 107 -42.92 65.32 -61.44
C ARG A 107 -44.39 65.45 -61.84
N GLU A 108 -44.99 64.43 -62.44
CA GLU A 108 -46.39 64.48 -62.92
C GLU A 108 -47.47 64.35 -61.82
N LYS A 109 -47.08 64.20 -60.55
CA LYS A 109 -47.93 64.18 -59.33
C LYS A 109 -48.93 63.03 -59.21
N ASN A 110 -48.96 62.44 -58.00
CA ASN A 110 -50.08 61.70 -57.41
C ASN A 110 -50.74 60.60 -58.27
N GLY A 111 -50.19 59.40 -58.16
CA GLY A 111 -50.83 58.17 -58.61
C GLY A 111 -49.78 57.27 -59.23
N VAL A 112 -49.41 56.20 -58.52
CA VAL A 112 -48.53 55.17 -59.07
C VAL A 112 -49.28 54.48 -60.20
N TYR A 113 -49.10 54.94 -61.42
CA TYR A 113 -49.59 54.26 -62.61
C TYR A 113 -48.50 53.30 -63.08
N LEU A 114 -48.61 52.05 -62.65
CA LEU A 114 -47.76 50.99 -63.19
C LEU A 114 -48.34 50.50 -64.51
N ALA A 115 -47.52 50.45 -65.55
CA ALA A 115 -47.89 49.80 -66.80
C ALA A 115 -48.37 48.36 -66.52
N ASN A 116 -49.39 47.92 -67.25
CA ASN A 116 -50.06 46.64 -67.01
C ASN A 116 -49.12 45.42 -67.18
N GLU A 117 -48.03 45.57 -67.94
CA GLU A 117 -46.94 44.59 -68.06
C GLU A 117 -46.09 44.55 -66.78
N ASN A 118 -45.60 45.69 -66.30
CA ASN A 118 -44.85 45.76 -65.03
C ASN A 118 -45.67 45.28 -63.82
N TYR A 119 -46.99 45.43 -63.84
CA TYR A 119 -47.86 44.91 -62.79
C TYR A 119 -47.92 43.38 -62.79
N LYS A 120 -47.95 42.75 -63.97
CA LYS A 120 -47.89 41.29 -64.12
C LYS A 120 -46.52 40.75 -63.70
N ASP A 121 -45.44 41.35 -64.15
CA ASP A 121 -44.08 40.95 -63.77
C ASP A 121 -43.87 41.06 -62.24
N MET A 122 -44.49 42.05 -61.59
CA MET A 122 -44.46 42.18 -60.14
C MET A 122 -45.25 41.08 -59.43
N ILE A 123 -46.42 40.71 -59.95
CA ILE A 123 -47.21 39.60 -59.39
C ILE A 123 -46.45 38.27 -59.56
N ASP A 124 -45.85 38.03 -60.72
CA ASP A 124 -45.09 36.81 -61.00
C ASP A 124 -43.85 36.70 -60.11
N THR A 125 -43.12 37.80 -59.91
CA THR A 125 -41.98 37.83 -58.97
C THR A 125 -42.42 37.66 -57.51
N MET A 126 -43.57 38.22 -57.12
CA MET A 126 -44.13 38.07 -55.77
C MET A 126 -44.64 36.64 -55.52
N GLU A 127 -45.21 35.96 -56.52
CA GLU A 127 -45.54 34.54 -56.45
C GLU A 127 -44.28 33.65 -56.33
N LEU A 128 -43.24 33.94 -57.09
CA LEU A 128 -41.97 33.22 -57.01
C LEU A 128 -41.34 33.36 -55.62
N GLN A 129 -41.28 34.58 -55.10
CA GLN A 129 -40.78 34.85 -53.75
C GLN A 129 -41.61 34.16 -52.67
N ASN A 130 -42.94 34.15 -52.80
CA ASN A 130 -43.80 33.42 -51.86
C ASN A 130 -43.53 31.92 -51.87
N LYS A 131 -43.31 31.31 -53.06
CA LYS A 131 -42.89 29.90 -53.17
C LYS A 131 -41.54 29.65 -52.48
N GLU A 132 -40.54 30.48 -52.76
CA GLU A 132 -39.24 30.35 -52.08
C GLU A 132 -39.33 30.51 -50.56
N ILE A 133 -40.18 31.43 -50.08
CA ILE A 133 -40.42 31.61 -48.64
C ILE A 133 -41.04 30.35 -48.05
N THR A 134 -42.05 29.76 -48.71
CA THR A 134 -42.66 28.52 -48.23
C THR A 134 -41.67 27.36 -48.15
N GLU A 135 -40.82 27.18 -49.17
CA GLU A 135 -39.77 26.15 -49.18
C GLU A 135 -38.76 26.37 -48.04
N LYS A 136 -38.33 27.62 -47.82
CA LYS A 136 -37.41 27.95 -46.71
C LYS A 136 -38.04 27.71 -45.35
N ILE A 137 -39.33 27.99 -45.17
CA ILE A 137 -40.06 27.71 -43.93
C ILE A 137 -40.10 26.20 -43.65
N GLU A 138 -40.36 25.38 -44.68
CA GLU A 138 -40.32 23.92 -44.53
C GLU A 138 -38.92 23.42 -44.17
N HIS A 139 -37.88 23.99 -44.79
CA HIS A 139 -36.50 23.64 -44.48
C HIS A 139 -36.11 24.01 -43.03
N ILE A 140 -36.50 25.21 -42.57
CA ILE A 140 -36.30 25.64 -41.18
C ILE A 140 -37.00 24.67 -40.22
N ARG A 141 -38.25 24.30 -40.51
CA ARG A 141 -39.03 23.36 -39.68
C ARG A 141 -38.34 21.99 -39.58
N ALA A 142 -37.75 21.49 -40.67
CA ALA A 142 -37.00 20.24 -40.66
C ALA A 142 -35.74 20.33 -39.78
N ILE A 143 -34.99 21.43 -39.88
CA ILE A 143 -33.78 21.67 -39.07
C ILE A 143 -34.14 21.82 -37.59
N GLU A 144 -35.21 22.53 -37.25
CA GLU A 144 -35.69 22.68 -35.88
C GLU A 144 -36.03 21.32 -35.25
N ALA A 145 -36.72 20.44 -35.99
CA ALA A 145 -37.01 19.09 -35.52
C ALA A 145 -35.75 18.23 -35.33
N GLU A 146 -34.73 18.37 -36.19
CA GLU A 146 -33.44 17.71 -35.99
C GLU A 146 -32.67 18.26 -34.77
N LEU A 147 -32.73 19.57 -34.55
CA LEU A 147 -32.10 20.22 -33.41
C LEU A 147 -32.75 19.78 -32.10
N GLU A 148 -34.06 19.63 -32.07
CA GLU A 148 -34.80 19.13 -30.91
C GLU A 148 -34.43 17.67 -30.59
N LYS A 149 -34.36 16.80 -31.61
CA LYS A 149 -33.87 15.42 -31.42
C LYS A 149 -32.42 15.38 -30.91
N LYS A 150 -31.54 16.21 -31.47
CA LYS A 150 -30.14 16.28 -31.03
C LYS A 150 -30.01 16.78 -29.58
N THR A 151 -30.79 17.79 -29.20
CA THR A 151 -30.79 18.30 -27.82
C THR A 151 -31.32 17.26 -26.84
N GLU A 152 -32.33 16.48 -27.20
CA GLU A 152 -32.82 15.36 -26.38
C GLU A 152 -31.77 14.24 -26.24
N MET A 153 -31.11 13.87 -27.34
CA MET A 153 -29.99 12.91 -27.28
C MET A 153 -28.84 13.42 -26.41
N PHE A 154 -28.53 14.72 -26.46
CA PHE A 154 -27.46 15.31 -25.65
C PHE A 154 -27.81 15.28 -24.16
N LYS A 155 -29.04 15.61 -23.78
CA LYS A 155 -29.52 15.48 -22.39
C LYS A 155 -29.42 14.04 -21.89
N LEU A 156 -29.79 13.06 -22.71
CA LEU A 156 -29.66 11.65 -22.35
C LEU A 156 -28.18 11.24 -22.19
N ALA A 157 -27.30 11.72 -23.05
CA ALA A 157 -25.86 11.46 -22.97
C ALA A 157 -25.24 12.07 -21.70
N GLU A 158 -25.64 13.29 -21.35
CA GLU A 158 -25.20 13.98 -20.13
C GLU A 158 -25.64 13.20 -18.88
N LEU A 159 -26.89 12.73 -18.83
CA LEU A 159 -27.38 11.89 -17.72
C LEU A 159 -26.63 10.55 -17.62
N LYS A 160 -26.29 9.93 -18.76
CA LYS A 160 -25.49 8.69 -18.74
C LYS A 160 -24.07 8.94 -18.24
N LEU A 161 -23.48 10.09 -18.60
CA LEU A 161 -22.15 10.47 -18.18
C LEU A 161 -22.10 10.71 -16.67
N THR A 162 -23.06 11.42 -16.10
CA THR A 162 -23.13 11.66 -14.64
C THR A 162 -23.24 10.36 -13.86
N VAL A 163 -24.14 9.45 -14.27
CA VAL A 163 -24.28 8.12 -13.64
C VAL A 163 -22.99 7.30 -13.75
N ALA A 164 -22.26 7.38 -14.87
CA ALA A 164 -20.99 6.70 -15.02
C ALA A 164 -19.90 7.27 -14.09
N CYS A 165 -19.85 8.60 -13.95
CA CYS A 165 -18.95 9.29 -13.02
C CYS A 165 -19.22 8.89 -11.56
N ASP A 166 -20.49 8.87 -11.14
CA ASP A 166 -20.86 8.47 -9.77
C ASP A 166 -20.45 7.03 -9.46
N LYS A 167 -20.67 6.11 -10.41
CA LYS A 167 -20.23 4.71 -10.30
C LYS A 167 -18.72 4.61 -10.19
N LEU A 168 -17.98 5.35 -11.01
CA LEU A 168 -16.52 5.36 -10.97
C LEU A 168 -16.02 5.82 -9.60
N GLN A 169 -16.56 6.92 -9.09
CA GLN A 169 -16.23 7.43 -7.76
C GLN A 169 -16.55 6.42 -6.66
N GLN A 170 -17.71 5.74 -6.73
CA GLN A 170 -18.05 4.69 -5.78
C GLN A 170 -17.05 3.52 -5.84
N THR A 171 -16.67 3.06 -7.03
CA THR A 171 -15.67 1.99 -7.16
C THR A 171 -14.30 2.41 -6.65
N GLU A 172 -13.91 3.67 -6.81
CA GLU A 172 -12.63 4.20 -6.33
C GLU A 172 -12.57 4.25 -4.80
N THR A 173 -13.66 4.68 -4.15
CA THR A 173 -13.77 4.64 -2.67
C THR A 173 -13.76 3.22 -2.12
N GLN A 174 -14.41 2.26 -2.79
CA GLN A 174 -14.36 0.84 -2.43
C GLN A 174 -12.97 0.24 -2.62
N LEU A 175 -12.27 0.62 -3.69
CA LEU A 175 -10.91 0.18 -3.95
C LEU A 175 -9.96 0.69 -2.85
N LEU A 176 -10.12 1.95 -2.44
CA LEU A 176 -9.33 2.55 -1.37
C LEU A 176 -9.55 1.85 -0.03
N SER A 177 -10.80 1.61 0.36
CA SER A 177 -11.11 0.91 1.62
C SER A 177 -10.65 -0.55 1.61
N THR A 178 -10.76 -1.24 0.47
CA THR A 178 -10.22 -2.60 0.28
C THR A 178 -8.70 -2.61 0.36
N LYS A 179 -8.03 -1.58 -0.19
CA LYS A 179 -6.58 -1.43 -0.10
C LYS A 179 -6.10 -1.22 1.34
N ASP A 180 -6.81 -0.41 2.11
CA ASP A 180 -6.48 -0.16 3.52
C ASP A 180 -6.69 -1.41 4.39
N THR A 181 -7.81 -2.13 4.20
CA THR A 181 -8.06 -3.41 4.90
C THR A 181 -7.04 -4.48 4.53
N LEU A 182 -6.60 -4.54 3.27
CA LEU A 182 -5.52 -5.45 2.86
C LEU A 182 -4.19 -5.06 3.53
N ARG A 183 -3.89 -3.76 3.63
CA ARG A 183 -2.68 -3.27 4.29
C ARG A 183 -2.66 -3.61 5.78
N THR A 184 -3.76 -3.41 6.50
CA THR A 184 -3.86 -3.74 7.93
C THR A 184 -3.77 -5.25 8.15
N THR A 185 -4.48 -6.04 7.33
CA THR A 185 -4.46 -7.50 7.41
C THR A 185 -3.06 -8.05 7.13
N ARG A 186 -2.33 -7.47 6.16
CA ARG A 186 -0.94 -7.83 5.87
C ARG A 186 0.01 -7.48 7.01
N SER A 187 -0.22 -6.36 7.71
CA SER A 187 0.54 -6.01 8.92
C SER A 187 0.30 -7.04 10.02
N ASN A 188 -0.97 -7.33 10.33
CA ASN A 188 -1.34 -8.30 11.36
C ASN A 188 -0.80 -9.70 11.04
N LEU A 189 -0.81 -10.12 9.77
CA LEU A 189 -0.22 -11.39 9.36
C LEU A 189 1.28 -11.42 9.60
N ARG A 190 1.99 -10.33 9.31
CA ARG A 190 3.43 -10.22 9.60
C ARG A 190 3.69 -10.30 11.10
N ASP A 191 2.91 -9.61 11.91
CA ASP A 191 3.07 -9.58 13.38
C ASP A 191 2.74 -10.95 14.00
N THR A 192 1.70 -11.62 13.54
CA THR A 192 1.39 -12.99 13.97
C THR A 192 2.46 -13.99 13.54
N GLN A 193 3.07 -13.81 12.37
CA GLN A 193 4.15 -14.67 11.89
C GLN A 193 5.44 -14.51 12.70
N THR A 194 5.79 -13.28 13.11
CA THR A 194 6.95 -13.05 13.99
C THR A 194 6.72 -13.65 15.38
N VAL A 195 5.53 -13.46 15.95
CA VAL A 195 5.15 -14.08 17.24
C VAL A 195 5.14 -15.60 17.14
N LEU A 196 4.60 -16.18 16.07
CA LEU A 196 4.63 -17.64 15.88
C LEU A 196 6.06 -18.17 15.82
N HIS A 197 6.96 -17.45 15.13
CA HIS A 197 8.36 -17.83 15.05
C HIS A 197 9.05 -17.80 16.42
N SER A 198 8.86 -16.73 17.20
CA SER A 198 9.44 -16.66 18.56
C SER A 198 8.85 -17.73 19.47
N THR A 199 7.53 -17.94 19.43
CA THR A 199 6.86 -18.96 20.25
C THR A 199 7.32 -20.38 19.89
N ALA A 200 7.60 -20.64 18.60
CA ALA A 200 8.15 -21.91 18.15
C ALA A 200 9.58 -22.12 18.67
N GLN A 201 10.42 -21.08 18.67
CA GLN A 201 11.75 -21.11 19.26
C GLN A 201 11.68 -21.37 20.78
N ASP A 202 10.85 -20.60 21.50
CA ASP A 202 10.66 -20.76 22.94
C ASP A 202 10.20 -22.18 23.31
N ARG A 203 9.27 -22.75 22.52
CA ARG A 203 8.80 -24.12 22.70
C ARG A 203 9.93 -25.13 22.53
N ASP A 204 10.78 -24.96 21.52
CA ASP A 204 11.88 -25.88 21.24
C ASP A 204 12.98 -25.77 22.32
N GLU A 205 13.27 -24.56 22.81
CA GLU A 205 14.15 -24.34 23.97
C GLU A 205 13.61 -25.00 25.24
N GLN A 206 12.33 -24.79 25.56
CA GLN A 206 11.70 -25.43 26.71
C GLN A 206 11.72 -26.96 26.58
N ARG A 207 11.45 -27.50 25.40
CA ARG A 207 11.50 -28.94 25.14
C ARG A 207 12.91 -29.49 25.36
N TYR A 208 13.94 -28.76 24.91
CA TYR A 208 15.33 -29.13 25.14
C TYR A 208 15.69 -29.11 26.63
N LEU A 209 15.33 -28.04 27.36
CA LEU A 209 15.57 -27.93 28.80
C LEU A 209 14.91 -29.05 29.59
N VAL A 210 13.63 -29.36 29.29
CA VAL A 210 12.92 -30.47 29.93
C VAL A 210 13.62 -31.79 29.62
N SER A 211 13.98 -32.06 28.36
CA SER A 211 14.69 -33.27 27.97
C SER A 211 16.04 -33.42 28.69
N ALA A 212 16.80 -32.34 28.83
CA ALA A 212 18.09 -32.35 29.54
C ALA A 212 17.94 -32.54 31.05
N HIS A 213 16.85 -32.05 31.65
CA HIS A 213 16.61 -32.19 33.09
C HIS A 213 16.11 -33.60 33.48
N MET A 214 15.54 -34.37 32.55
CA MET A 214 15.00 -35.71 32.82
C MET A 214 16.03 -36.71 33.39
N PRO A 215 17.24 -36.87 32.81
CA PRO A 215 18.28 -37.71 33.39
C PRO A 215 18.77 -37.23 34.76
N CYS A 216 18.89 -35.90 34.95
CA CYS A 216 19.31 -35.31 36.22
C CYS A 216 18.29 -35.62 37.34
N CYS A 217 17.00 -35.54 37.05
CA CYS A 217 15.94 -35.93 37.98
C CYS A 217 16.03 -37.41 38.37
N LEU A 218 16.37 -38.29 37.43
CA LEU A 218 16.54 -39.71 37.71
C LEU A 218 17.75 -39.97 38.62
N LEU A 219 18.89 -39.33 38.33
CA LEU A 219 20.09 -39.38 39.15
C LEU A 219 19.85 -38.80 40.55
N LEU A 220 19.11 -37.70 40.67
CA LEU A 220 18.75 -37.10 41.96
C LEU A 220 17.85 -38.04 42.77
N LYS A 221 16.89 -38.72 42.13
CA LYS A 221 16.05 -39.73 42.78
C LYS A 221 16.89 -40.91 43.28
N GLN A 222 17.81 -41.41 42.47
CA GLN A 222 18.73 -42.47 42.86
C GLN A 222 19.65 -42.03 44.01
N GLY A 223 20.20 -40.82 43.95
CA GLY A 223 21.03 -40.23 45.00
C GLY A 223 20.28 -40.09 46.33
N LYS A 224 19.03 -39.60 46.30
CA LYS A 224 18.17 -39.54 47.50
C LYS A 224 17.89 -40.93 48.09
N SER A 225 17.64 -41.92 47.25
CA SER A 225 17.46 -43.31 47.70
C SER A 225 18.72 -43.87 48.36
N LEU A 226 19.90 -43.58 47.78
CA LEU A 226 21.18 -44.05 48.31
C LEU A 226 21.52 -43.41 49.65
N ILE A 227 21.25 -42.10 49.81
CA ILE A 227 21.38 -41.40 51.09
C ILE A 227 20.47 -42.03 52.15
N GLY A 228 19.21 -42.33 51.82
CA GLY A 228 18.32 -43.02 52.76
C GLY A 228 18.81 -44.42 53.15
N MET A 229 19.42 -45.17 52.22
CA MET A 229 20.06 -46.45 52.54
C MET A 229 21.31 -46.28 53.41
N ALA A 230 22.09 -45.22 53.20
CA ALA A 230 23.25 -44.90 54.04
C ALA A 230 22.81 -44.54 55.47
N ASP A 231 21.78 -43.70 55.63
CA ASP A 231 21.24 -43.31 56.94
C ASP A 231 20.70 -44.51 57.73
N THR A 232 19.96 -45.41 57.06
CA THR A 232 19.49 -46.65 57.68
C THR A 232 20.65 -47.58 58.07
N THR A 233 21.69 -47.68 57.24
CA THR A 233 22.89 -48.45 57.56
C THR A 233 23.65 -47.87 58.74
N ILE A 234 23.80 -46.54 58.80
CA ILE A 234 24.40 -45.84 59.93
C ILE A 234 23.60 -46.11 61.21
N SER A 235 22.27 -46.04 61.14
CA SER A 235 21.39 -46.39 62.26
C SER A 235 21.61 -47.83 62.73
N HIS A 236 21.70 -48.78 61.80
CA HIS A 236 21.99 -50.18 62.12
C HIS A 236 23.38 -50.37 62.75
N ILE A 237 24.42 -49.67 62.28
CA ILE A 237 25.77 -49.71 62.85
C ILE A 237 25.78 -49.16 64.28
N SER A 238 25.04 -48.07 64.54
CA SER A 238 24.91 -47.51 65.90
C SER A 238 24.21 -48.51 66.84
N LEU A 239 23.09 -49.10 66.40
CA LEU A 239 22.39 -50.14 67.18
C LEU A 239 23.26 -51.39 67.43
N LEU A 240 24.13 -51.74 66.49
CA LEU A 240 25.09 -52.84 66.65
C LEU A 240 26.17 -52.48 67.67
N HIS A 241 26.72 -51.28 67.64
CA HIS A 241 27.65 -50.79 68.65
C HIS A 241 27.01 -50.83 70.05
N ASP A 242 25.77 -50.37 70.19
CA ASP A 242 25.04 -50.45 71.47
C ASP A 242 24.87 -51.89 71.95
N LYS A 243 24.59 -52.84 71.04
CA LYS A 243 24.54 -54.27 71.37
C LYS A 243 25.89 -54.82 71.82
N ILE A 244 26.98 -54.43 71.15
CA ILE A 244 28.35 -54.85 71.52
C ILE A 244 28.73 -54.30 72.88
N LEU A 245 28.48 -53.02 73.15
CA LEU A 245 28.74 -52.40 74.44
C LEU A 245 27.95 -53.08 75.55
N ARG A 246 26.66 -53.39 75.32
CA ARG A 246 25.84 -54.14 76.28
C ARG A 246 26.39 -55.55 76.52
N LYS A 247 26.82 -56.27 75.48
CA LYS A 247 27.40 -57.60 75.61
C LYS A 247 28.70 -57.56 76.43
N SER A 248 29.59 -56.62 76.13
CA SER A 248 30.84 -56.40 76.88
C SER A 248 30.57 -56.11 78.36
N LEU A 249 29.57 -55.28 78.66
CA LEU A 249 29.16 -55.00 80.04
C LEU A 249 28.66 -56.27 80.76
N VAL A 250 27.82 -57.08 80.10
CA VAL A 250 27.34 -58.35 80.66
C VAL A 250 28.49 -59.33 80.87
N GLU A 251 29.45 -59.43 79.93
CA GLU A 251 30.64 -60.26 80.08
C GLU A 251 31.51 -59.82 81.26
N TYR A 252 31.70 -58.50 81.43
CA TYR A 252 32.42 -57.94 82.58
C TYR A 252 31.72 -58.28 83.92
N LEU A 253 30.40 -58.12 83.98
CA LEU A 253 29.60 -58.45 85.17
C LEU A 253 29.62 -59.96 85.46
N ASN A 254 29.51 -60.80 84.44
CA ASN A 254 29.62 -62.26 84.58
C ASN A 254 31.01 -62.68 85.06
N ALA A 255 32.08 -62.09 84.52
CA ALA A 255 33.44 -62.36 84.97
C ALA A 255 33.65 -61.96 86.45
N THR A 256 33.07 -60.82 86.87
CA THR A 256 33.15 -60.34 88.26
C THR A 256 32.35 -61.25 89.20
N THR A 257 31.13 -61.62 88.81
CA THR A 257 30.29 -62.56 89.57
C THR A 257 30.96 -63.92 89.69
N ASN A 258 31.55 -64.43 88.60
CA ASN A 258 32.26 -65.70 88.61
C ASN A 258 33.50 -65.65 89.53
N LYS A 259 34.27 -64.56 89.50
CA LYS A 259 35.37 -64.33 90.46
C LYS A 259 34.86 -64.34 91.90
N LYS A 260 33.78 -63.61 92.20
CA LYS A 260 33.18 -63.56 93.53
C LYS A 260 32.71 -64.94 93.99
N PHE A 261 32.00 -65.68 93.15
CA PHE A 261 31.58 -67.05 93.41
C PHE A 261 32.78 -67.96 93.68
N HIS A 262 33.87 -67.83 92.90
CA HIS A 262 35.10 -68.59 93.12
C HIS A 262 35.72 -68.29 94.49
N THR A 263 35.75 -67.02 94.90
CA THR A 263 36.26 -66.61 96.22
C THR A 263 35.38 -67.16 97.35
N ASP A 264 34.05 -67.06 97.23
CA ASP A 264 33.09 -67.55 98.21
C ASP A 264 33.15 -69.09 98.33
N TYR A 265 33.25 -69.79 97.19
CA TYR A 265 33.42 -71.24 97.13
C TYR A 265 34.73 -71.70 97.77
N SER A 266 35.85 -71.02 97.45
CA SER A 266 37.15 -71.30 98.05
C SER A 266 37.14 -71.05 99.56
N SER A 267 36.44 -70.01 100.02
CA SER A 267 36.28 -69.68 101.43
C SER A 267 35.44 -70.74 102.17
N SER A 268 34.34 -71.21 101.57
CA SER A 268 33.55 -72.32 102.12
C SER A 268 34.34 -73.63 102.18
N ILE A 269 35.13 -73.95 101.16
CA ILE A 269 36.03 -75.12 101.19
C ILE A 269 37.09 -75.00 102.28
N SER A 270 37.66 -73.79 102.48
CA SER A 270 38.61 -73.56 103.57
C SER A 270 37.93 -73.75 104.92
N CYS A 271 36.74 -73.18 105.12
CA CYS A 271 35.96 -73.35 106.35
C CYS A 271 35.60 -74.83 106.60
N MET A 272 35.22 -75.58 105.57
CA MET A 272 34.94 -77.00 105.67
C MET A 272 36.21 -77.80 106.01
N ARG A 273 37.36 -77.42 105.44
CA ARG A 273 38.68 -77.99 105.77
C ARG A 273 39.05 -77.70 107.22
N ASP A 274 38.85 -76.48 107.71
CA ASP A 274 39.13 -76.07 109.08
C ASP A 274 38.19 -76.75 110.09
N SER A 275 36.92 -76.95 109.71
CA SER A 275 35.98 -77.72 110.52
C SER A 275 36.37 -79.20 110.58
N MET A 276 36.87 -79.77 109.48
CA MET A 276 37.41 -81.14 109.44
C MET A 276 38.66 -81.29 110.30
N THR A 277 39.56 -80.29 110.32
CA THR A 277 40.77 -80.33 111.19
C THR A 277 40.41 -80.19 112.67
N VAL A 278 39.42 -79.35 113.01
CA VAL A 278 38.87 -79.27 114.39
C VAL A 278 38.26 -80.61 114.80
N PHE A 279 37.47 -81.24 113.93
CA PHE A 279 36.90 -82.57 114.20
C PHE A 279 38.01 -83.61 114.44
N MET A 280 39.05 -83.62 113.61
CA MET A 280 40.22 -84.50 113.79
C MET A 280 40.94 -84.24 115.12
N LEU A 281 41.05 -82.98 115.55
CA LEU A 281 41.69 -82.59 116.81
C LEU A 281 40.86 -83.01 118.04
N GLU A 282 39.53 -82.86 117.99
CA GLU A 282 38.64 -83.37 119.04
C GLU A 282 38.68 -84.89 119.13
N HIS A 283 38.72 -85.58 117.99
CA HIS A 283 38.87 -87.04 117.94
C HIS A 283 40.20 -87.50 118.57
N ALA A 284 41.30 -86.75 118.32
CA ALA A 284 42.59 -87.00 118.95
C ALA A 284 42.58 -86.75 120.47
N LYS A 285 41.86 -85.72 120.95
CA LYS A 285 41.67 -85.46 122.39
C LYS A 285 40.83 -86.54 123.07
N MET A 286 39.81 -87.09 122.40
CA MET A 286 39.01 -88.22 122.92
C MET A 286 39.87 -89.49 123.08
N LEU A 287 40.73 -89.79 122.11
CA LEU A 287 41.67 -90.93 122.17
C LEU A 287 42.66 -90.80 123.33
N ASN A 288 43.19 -89.60 123.60
CA ASN A 288 44.09 -89.38 124.73
C ASN A 288 43.39 -89.51 126.10
N LYS A 289 42.09 -89.18 126.18
CA LYS A 289 41.30 -89.35 127.41
C LYS A 289 41.01 -90.83 127.72
N LEU A 290 40.81 -91.65 126.69
CA LEU A 290 40.72 -93.12 126.83
C LEU A 290 42.08 -93.76 127.23
N HIS A 291 43.20 -93.13 126.88
CA HIS A 291 44.53 -93.63 127.23
C HIS A 291 44.92 -93.30 128.69
N SER A 292 44.47 -92.16 129.24
CA SER A 292 44.76 -91.79 130.64
C SER A 292 43.96 -92.61 131.67
N ASP A 293 42.76 -93.07 131.33
CA ASP A 293 41.94 -93.91 132.23
C ASP A 293 42.50 -95.35 132.36
N ASN A 294 43.28 -95.82 131.38
CA ASN A 294 43.89 -97.17 131.42
C ASN A 294 45.20 -97.24 132.24
N THR A 295 45.84 -96.11 132.56
CA THR A 295 47.06 -96.07 133.37
C THR A 295 46.81 -95.92 134.88
N ALA A 296 45.57 -95.69 135.30
CA ALA A 296 45.17 -95.58 136.72
C ALA A 296 44.82 -96.94 137.39
N SER A 297 45.10 -98.08 136.75
CA SER A 297 44.73 -99.41 137.26
C SER A 297 45.91 -100.38 137.48
N MET A 298 47.16 -99.91 137.43
CA MET A 298 48.34 -100.69 137.87
C MET A 298 49.33 -99.85 138.69
N GLN A 299 48.92 -99.42 139.88
CA GLN A 299 49.69 -99.38 141.14
C GLN A 299 48.79 -99.00 142.31
#